data_AF-A0A8T4TR74-F1
#
_entry.id   AF-A0A8T4TR74-F1
#
_cell.length_a   1.000
_cell.length_b   1.000
_cell.length_c   1.000
_cell.angle_alpha   90.00
_cell.angle_beta   90.00
_cell.angle_gamma   90.00
#
_symmetry.space_group_name_H-M   'P 1'
#
loop_
_entity.id
_entity.type
_entity.pdbx_description
1 polymer ?
#
loop_
_entity_poly.entity_id
_entity_poly.type
_entity_poly.pdbx_seq_one_letter_code
_entity_poly.pdbx_strand_id
1 'polypeptide(L)'
;KNYMEKGWVGIDESNHGRYPEIYVAVFSQYPQDASPVIGLKKNRNKGNLDLILKERDFRFILIPKEYKNFLSPNDIAVVNVVEFIKYFTRNKPEYQIKYFIDGEFKQSYLNKIDRVLYPIRTPEIIIESKADVRYPVVNKADYIARLLHNKYNKESDLPKYLFEKIITPRLEDYLEVISESKNEKQKLFRKPYHLINGKR
;
A
#
# COMPACT_ATOMS: atom_id res chain seq x y z
N LYS A 1 -13.20 -30.14 0.83
CA LYS A 1 -12.73 -28.84 0.30
C LYS A 1 -12.86 -27.84 1.41
N ASN A 2 -11.76 -27.33 1.97
CA ASN A 2 -11.84 -26.23 2.93
C ASN A 2 -12.27 -24.98 2.15
N TYR A 3 -13.45 -24.46 2.45
CA TYR A 3 -13.92 -23.22 1.87
C TYR A 3 -13.15 -22.09 2.55
N MET A 4 -12.30 -21.38 1.79
CA MET A 4 -11.71 -20.14 2.28
C MET A 4 -12.79 -19.05 2.30
N GLU A 5 -12.78 -18.22 3.33
CA GLU A 5 -13.64 -17.04 3.38
C GLU A 5 -13.21 -16.04 2.31
N LYS A 6 -14.10 -15.12 1.91
CA LYS A 6 -13.76 -14.07 0.94
C LYS A 6 -13.33 -12.81 1.69
N GLY A 7 -12.19 -12.26 1.30
CA GLY A 7 -11.69 -10.99 1.80
C GLY A 7 -11.45 -10.00 0.67
N TRP A 8 -11.46 -8.72 1.00
CA TRP A 8 -11.24 -7.64 0.04
C TRP A 8 -10.27 -6.61 0.60
N VAL A 9 -9.34 -6.16 -0.21
CA VAL A 9 -8.39 -5.10 0.14
C VAL A 9 -8.50 -3.95 -0.84
N GLY A 10 -8.73 -2.75 -0.34
CA GLY A 10 -8.67 -1.50 -1.11
C GLY A 10 -7.33 -0.83 -0.89
N ILE A 11 -6.66 -0.42 -1.96
CA ILE A 11 -5.37 0.27 -1.93
C ILE A 11 -5.54 1.63 -2.61
N ASP A 12 -5.05 2.67 -1.95
CA ASP A 12 -4.98 4.02 -2.48
C ASP A 12 -3.79 4.77 -1.88
N GLU A 13 -3.41 5.88 -2.48
CA GLU A 13 -2.32 6.73 -2.05
C GLU A 13 -2.76 8.16 -1.77
N SER A 14 -1.97 8.85 -0.94
CA SER A 14 -2.10 10.28 -0.75
C SER A 14 -0.77 10.97 -0.99
N ASN A 15 -0.88 12.23 -1.42
CA ASN A 15 0.24 13.12 -1.67
C ASN A 15 1.06 12.75 -2.91
N HIS A 16 0.39 12.28 -3.97
CA HIS A 16 0.97 11.90 -5.25
C HIS A 16 2.06 12.90 -5.71
N GLY A 17 3.32 12.45 -5.76
CA GLY A 17 4.47 13.25 -6.19
C GLY A 17 5.14 14.15 -5.14
N ARG A 18 4.59 14.26 -3.93
CA ARG A 18 5.17 14.98 -2.78
C ARG A 18 5.55 14.01 -1.66
N TYR A 19 6.48 14.44 -0.80
CA TYR A 19 7.09 13.56 0.20
C TYR A 19 6.82 13.95 1.64
N PRO A 20 6.62 12.96 2.55
CA PRO A 20 6.47 11.54 2.21
C PRO A 20 5.18 11.28 1.43
N GLU A 21 5.25 10.30 0.55
CA GLU A 21 4.06 9.77 -0.13
C GLU A 21 3.53 8.62 0.73
N ILE A 22 2.21 8.53 0.90
CA ILE A 22 1.60 7.58 1.83
C ILE A 22 0.68 6.66 1.06
N TYR A 23 1.00 5.37 1.06
CA TYR A 23 0.13 4.33 0.52
C TYR A 23 -0.61 3.67 1.66
N VAL A 24 -1.89 3.37 1.47
CA VAL A 24 -2.73 2.70 2.48
C VAL A 24 -3.44 1.52 1.83
N ALA A 25 -3.50 0.41 2.57
CA ALA A 25 -4.32 -0.74 2.24
C ALA A 25 -5.30 -1.04 3.38
N VAL A 26 -6.58 -1.19 3.05
CA VAL A 26 -7.67 -1.48 4.01
C VAL A 26 -8.26 -2.84 3.71
N PHE A 27 -8.29 -3.72 4.70
CA PHE A 27 -8.96 -5.02 4.60
C PHE A 27 -10.42 -4.92 5.06
N SER A 28 -11.29 -5.62 4.34
CA SER A 28 -12.69 -5.80 4.67
C SER A 28 -13.15 -7.23 4.41
N GLN A 29 -14.02 -7.72 5.30
CA GLN A 29 -14.76 -8.98 5.18
C GLN A 29 -16.21 -8.75 4.72
N TYR A 30 -16.56 -7.52 4.35
CA TYR A 30 -17.93 -7.15 4.00
C TYR A 30 -18.10 -7.07 2.48
N PRO A 31 -18.95 -7.92 1.86
CA PRO A 31 -19.12 -7.94 0.40
C PRO A 31 -19.54 -6.60 -0.21
N GLN A 32 -20.28 -5.78 0.53
CA GLN A 32 -20.67 -4.44 0.09
C GLN A 32 -19.48 -3.49 -0.10
N ASP A 33 -18.36 -3.71 0.61
CA ASP A 33 -17.18 -2.84 0.49
C ASP A 33 -16.42 -3.10 -0.84
N ALA A 34 -16.67 -4.24 -1.48
CA ALA A 34 -16.12 -4.64 -2.77
C ALA A 34 -17.12 -4.50 -3.94
N SER A 35 -18.36 -4.14 -3.64
CA SER A 35 -19.40 -3.94 -4.64
C SER A 35 -19.29 -2.53 -5.20
N PRO A 36 -19.31 -2.34 -6.53
CA PRO A 36 -19.24 -1.01 -7.13
C PRO A 36 -20.51 -0.21 -6.83
N VAL A 37 -20.33 1.03 -6.37
CA VAL A 37 -21.40 1.98 -6.04
C VAL A 37 -21.33 3.16 -6.98
N ILE A 38 -22.45 3.48 -7.64
CA ILE A 38 -22.55 4.65 -8.51
C ILE A 38 -22.68 5.91 -7.65
N GLY A 39 -21.82 6.90 -7.88
CA GLY A 39 -21.89 8.20 -7.21
C GLY A 39 -21.40 8.18 -5.75
N LEU A 40 -20.51 7.25 -5.39
CA LEU A 40 -19.88 7.25 -4.07
C LEU A 40 -19.09 8.54 -3.86
N LYS A 41 -19.42 9.30 -2.81
CA LYS A 41 -18.76 10.57 -2.50
C LYS A 41 -17.54 10.33 -1.62
N LYS A 42 -16.40 10.95 -1.96
CA LYS A 42 -15.21 10.97 -1.09
C LYS A 42 -15.54 11.52 0.30
N ASN A 43 -15.10 10.82 1.34
CA ASN A 43 -15.21 11.32 2.71
C ASN A 43 -14.14 12.40 2.99
N ARG A 44 -14.57 13.67 2.97
CA ARG A 44 -13.70 14.83 3.23
C ARG A 44 -13.77 15.37 4.66
N ASN A 45 -14.61 14.79 5.51
CA ASN A 45 -14.80 15.29 6.86
C ASN A 45 -13.52 15.14 7.70
N LYS A 46 -13.39 15.96 8.76
CA LYS A 46 -12.36 15.76 9.78
C LYS A 46 -12.66 14.44 10.47
N GLY A 47 -11.76 13.48 10.31
CA GLY A 47 -11.87 12.15 10.90
C GLY A 47 -11.00 11.97 12.12
N ASN A 48 -11.39 11.03 12.98
CA ASN A 48 -10.50 10.49 14.00
C ASN A 48 -9.97 9.12 13.53
N LEU A 49 -8.64 9.02 13.35
CA LEU A 49 -7.97 7.75 13.01
C LEU A 49 -8.26 6.65 14.04
N ASP A 50 -8.46 7.01 15.32
CA ASP A 50 -8.72 6.06 16.40
C ASP A 50 -10.05 5.31 16.21
N LEU A 51 -11.05 5.96 15.61
CA LEU A 51 -12.33 5.32 15.29
C LEU A 51 -12.16 4.32 14.15
N ILE A 52 -11.38 4.70 13.14
CA ILE A 52 -11.13 3.83 11.98
C ILE A 52 -10.40 2.55 12.40
N LEU A 53 -9.43 2.68 13.32
CA LEU A 53 -8.68 1.55 13.88
C LEU A 53 -9.55 0.51 14.58
N LYS A 54 -10.71 0.92 15.11
CA LYS A 54 -11.66 0.01 15.76
C LYS A 54 -12.53 -0.75 14.75
N GLU A 55 -12.73 -0.19 13.56
CA GLU A 55 -13.69 -0.72 12.59
C GLU A 55 -13.07 -1.64 11.54
N ARG A 56 -11.82 -1.39 11.13
CA ARG A 56 -11.18 -2.08 10.00
C ARG A 56 -9.69 -2.24 10.25
N ASP A 57 -9.15 -3.34 9.74
CA ASP A 57 -7.71 -3.54 9.70
C ASP A 57 -7.13 -2.81 8.49
N PHE A 58 -6.12 -1.98 8.70
CA PHE A 58 -5.40 -1.30 7.63
C PHE A 58 -3.91 -1.32 7.89
N ARG A 59 -3.12 -1.23 6.82
CA ARG A 59 -1.68 -1.01 6.88
C ARG A 59 -1.31 0.13 5.95
N PHE A 60 -0.19 0.77 6.23
CA PHE A 60 0.29 1.86 5.38
C PHE A 60 1.80 1.80 5.22
N ILE A 61 2.27 2.37 4.11
CA ILE A 61 3.68 2.50 3.79
C ILE A 61 3.96 3.99 3.63
N LEU A 62 4.99 4.46 4.32
CA LEU A 62 5.56 5.79 4.12
C LEU A 62 6.70 5.67 3.12
N ILE A 63 6.57 6.35 1.99
CA ILE A 63 7.61 6.40 0.97
C ILE A 63 8.43 7.67 1.21
N PRO A 64 9.68 7.53 1.67
CA PRO A 64 10.55 8.67 1.86
C PRO A 64 11.11 9.13 0.50
N LYS A 65 11.65 10.35 0.45
CA LYS A 65 12.12 10.97 -0.80
C LYS A 65 13.24 10.16 -1.46
N GLU A 66 14.03 9.47 -0.66
CA GLU A 66 15.19 8.68 -1.05
C GLU A 66 14.81 7.50 -1.96
N TYR A 67 13.58 6.99 -1.88
CA TYR A 67 13.13 5.88 -2.75
C TYR A 67 13.18 6.27 -4.22
N LYS A 68 12.95 7.56 -4.55
CA LYS A 68 13.06 8.08 -5.92
C LYS A 68 14.47 8.01 -6.51
N ASN A 69 15.50 7.85 -5.68
CA ASN A 69 16.88 7.68 -6.15
C ASN A 69 17.13 6.25 -6.68
N PHE A 70 16.24 5.30 -6.38
CA PHE A 70 16.45 3.88 -6.68
C PHE A 70 15.31 3.27 -7.50
N LEU A 71 14.11 3.81 -7.37
CA LEU A 71 12.90 3.27 -7.97
C LEU A 71 12.20 4.35 -8.79
N SER A 72 11.71 3.96 -9.97
CA SER A 72 10.76 4.81 -10.70
C SER A 72 9.42 4.90 -9.93
N PRO A 73 8.57 5.90 -10.17
CA PRO A 73 7.25 5.98 -9.54
C PRO A 73 6.42 4.70 -9.71
N ASN A 74 6.54 4.05 -10.86
CA ASN A 74 5.87 2.80 -11.14
C ASN A 74 6.42 1.63 -10.31
N ASP A 75 7.73 1.59 -10.10
CA ASP A 75 8.36 0.56 -9.30
C ASP A 75 8.01 0.73 -7.82
N ILE A 76 7.90 1.97 -7.34
CA ILE A 76 7.37 2.30 -6.01
C ILE A 76 5.95 1.73 -5.85
N ALA A 77 5.06 1.97 -6.81
CA ALA A 77 3.70 1.42 -6.78
C ALA A 77 3.70 -0.12 -6.74
N VAL A 78 4.55 -0.78 -7.54
CA VAL A 78 4.71 -2.25 -7.51
C VAL A 78 5.19 -2.74 -6.14
N VAL A 79 6.22 -2.10 -5.56
CA VAL A 79 6.74 -2.45 -4.22
C VAL A 79 5.62 -2.37 -3.18
N ASN A 80 4.84 -1.29 -3.19
CA ASN A 80 3.75 -1.08 -2.23
C ASN A 80 2.66 -2.15 -2.35
N VAL A 81 2.20 -2.42 -3.57
CA VAL A 81 1.17 -3.44 -3.82
C VAL A 81 1.65 -4.81 -3.37
N VAL A 82 2.89 -5.18 -3.71
CA VAL A 82 3.49 -6.45 -3.28
C VAL A 82 3.55 -6.58 -1.77
N GLU A 83 3.99 -5.52 -1.06
CA GLU A 83 4.10 -5.54 0.39
C GLU A 83 2.74 -5.69 1.07
N PHE A 84 1.71 -5.02 0.58
CA PHE A 84 0.35 -5.22 1.08
C PHE A 84 -0.14 -6.65 0.81
N ILE A 85 0.12 -7.20 -0.38
CA ILE A 85 -0.26 -8.59 -0.71
C ILE A 85 0.44 -9.58 0.23
N LYS A 86 1.76 -9.46 0.41
CA LYS A 86 2.53 -10.31 1.33
C LYS A 86 1.99 -10.21 2.75
N TYR A 87 1.73 -9.00 3.23
CA TYR A 87 1.24 -8.76 4.56
C TYR A 87 -0.11 -9.45 4.79
N PHE A 88 -1.12 -9.15 3.97
CA PHE A 88 -2.47 -9.69 4.19
C PHE A 88 -2.53 -11.18 3.91
N THR A 89 -1.84 -11.70 2.90
CA THR A 89 -1.78 -13.16 2.65
C THR A 89 -1.20 -13.92 3.84
N ARG A 90 -0.16 -13.37 4.50
CA ARG A 90 0.45 -13.99 5.69
C ARG A 90 -0.43 -13.87 6.94
N ASN A 91 -1.08 -12.72 7.14
CA ASN A 91 -1.81 -12.42 8.37
C ASN A 91 -3.30 -12.77 8.31
N LYS A 92 -3.81 -13.17 7.14
CA LYS A 92 -5.21 -13.55 6.89
C LYS A 92 -5.30 -14.85 6.05
N PRO A 93 -4.59 -15.94 6.42
CA PRO A 93 -4.50 -17.16 5.62
C PRO A 93 -5.85 -17.87 5.39
N GLU A 94 -6.86 -17.57 6.19
CA GLU A 94 -8.23 -18.08 6.10
C GLU A 94 -9.06 -17.42 4.99
N TYR A 95 -8.56 -16.32 4.40
CA TYR A 95 -9.24 -15.56 3.37
C TYR A 95 -8.62 -15.73 1.97
N GLN A 96 -9.46 -15.95 0.98
CA GLN A 96 -9.15 -15.67 -0.41
C GLN A 96 -9.36 -14.17 -0.68
N ILE A 97 -8.26 -13.42 -0.76
CA ILE A 97 -8.30 -11.96 -0.84
C ILE A 97 -8.27 -11.48 -2.29
N LYS A 98 -9.17 -10.57 -2.61
CA LYS A 98 -9.20 -9.80 -3.85
C LYS A 98 -8.79 -8.35 -3.59
N TYR A 99 -7.94 -7.80 -4.44
CA TYR A 99 -7.37 -6.47 -4.29
C TYR A 99 -8.00 -5.49 -5.27
N PHE A 100 -8.33 -4.29 -4.82
CA PHE A 100 -8.82 -3.17 -5.62
C PHE A 100 -7.85 -2.01 -5.45
N ILE A 101 -7.38 -1.44 -6.55
CA ILE A 101 -6.35 -0.41 -6.57
C ILE A 101 -6.88 0.78 -7.38
N ASP A 102 -6.79 1.98 -6.81
CA ASP A 102 -7.01 3.20 -7.58
C ASP A 102 -5.80 3.50 -8.47
N GLY A 103 -6.05 3.78 -9.74
CA GLY A 103 -5.04 4.20 -10.69
C GLY A 103 -5.02 3.41 -12.00
N GLU A 104 -3.94 3.60 -12.76
CA GLU A 104 -3.79 3.03 -14.10
C GLU A 104 -2.52 2.20 -14.17
N PHE A 105 -2.67 0.87 -14.15
CA PHE A 105 -1.54 -0.03 -14.26
C PHE A 105 -1.48 -0.64 -15.67
N LYS A 106 -0.32 -0.52 -16.31
CA LYS A 106 0.04 -1.29 -17.50
C LYS A 106 0.22 -2.76 -17.12
N GLN A 107 -0.02 -3.65 -18.07
CA GLN A 107 0.20 -5.10 -17.91
C GLN A 107 1.62 -5.43 -17.43
N SER A 108 2.62 -4.62 -17.81
CA SER A 108 4.01 -4.77 -17.35
C SER A 108 4.16 -4.69 -15.82
N TYR A 109 3.30 -3.95 -15.11
CA TYR A 109 3.35 -3.89 -13.64
C TYR A 109 2.79 -5.15 -13.01
N LEU A 110 1.69 -5.69 -13.54
CA LEU A 110 1.14 -6.98 -13.09
C LEU A 110 2.17 -8.11 -13.26
N ASN A 111 2.91 -8.10 -14.37
CA ASN A 111 4.00 -9.06 -14.59
C ASN A 111 5.14 -8.89 -13.58
N LYS A 112 5.47 -7.65 -13.19
CA LYS A 112 6.47 -7.38 -12.13
C LYS A 112 5.98 -7.86 -10.76
N ILE A 113 4.72 -7.57 -10.41
CA ILE A 113 4.09 -8.03 -9.17
C ILE A 113 4.17 -9.56 -9.09
N ASP A 114 3.78 -10.26 -10.17
CA ASP A 114 3.79 -11.72 -10.22
C ASP A 114 5.20 -12.32 -10.04
N ARG A 115 6.20 -11.73 -10.71
CA ARG A 115 7.61 -12.12 -10.55
C ARG A 115 8.13 -11.97 -9.12
N VAL A 116 7.78 -10.86 -8.46
CA VAL A 116 8.25 -10.59 -7.09
C VAL A 116 7.52 -11.46 -6.06
N LEU A 117 6.25 -11.79 -6.31
CA LEU A 117 5.47 -12.61 -5.39
C LEU A 117 5.88 -14.09 -5.41
N TYR A 118 6.48 -14.61 -6.48
CA TYR A 118 6.87 -16.01 -6.57
C TYR A 118 7.67 -16.50 -5.34
N PRO A 119 7.30 -17.65 -4.72
CA PRO A 119 6.33 -18.66 -5.17
C PRO A 119 4.88 -18.42 -4.72
N ILE A 120 4.57 -17.28 -4.09
CA ILE A 120 3.20 -16.92 -3.70
C ILE A 120 2.40 -16.66 -4.98
N ARG A 121 1.27 -17.37 -5.13
CA ARG A 121 0.36 -17.13 -6.26
C ARG A 121 -0.20 -15.71 -6.16
N THR A 122 -0.06 -14.95 -7.24
CA THR A 122 -0.66 -13.62 -7.35
C THR A 122 -2.19 -13.70 -7.18
N PRO A 123 -2.76 -12.92 -6.24
CA PRO A 123 -4.20 -12.90 -6.02
C PRO A 123 -4.94 -12.22 -7.18
N GLU A 124 -6.27 -12.22 -7.14
CA GLU A 124 -7.04 -11.41 -8.07
C GLU A 124 -6.84 -9.92 -7.74
N ILE A 125 -6.41 -9.15 -8.74
CA ILE A 125 -6.19 -7.70 -8.62
C ILE A 125 -7.07 -7.00 -9.66
N ILE A 126 -7.92 -6.08 -9.20
CA ILE A 126 -8.69 -5.16 -10.00
C ILE A 126 -8.06 -3.78 -9.89
N ILE A 127 -7.74 -3.19 -11.03
CA ILE A 127 -7.12 -1.87 -11.13
C ILE A 127 -8.02 -1.02 -12.00
N GLU A 128 -8.49 0.09 -11.46
CA GLU A 128 -9.41 0.98 -12.15
C GLU A 128 -9.08 2.44 -11.83
N SER A 129 -9.19 3.30 -12.84
CA SER A 129 -9.12 4.74 -12.65
C SER A 129 -10.33 5.20 -11.84
N LYS A 130 -10.11 5.96 -10.76
CA LYS A 130 -11.14 6.46 -9.84
C LYS A 130 -11.84 5.33 -9.09
N ALA A 131 -11.10 4.30 -8.68
CA ALA A 131 -11.64 3.19 -7.90
C ALA A 131 -12.15 3.65 -6.53
N ASP A 132 -11.59 4.72 -5.99
CA ASP A 132 -11.96 5.35 -4.73
C ASP A 132 -13.40 5.92 -4.71
N VAL A 133 -13.94 6.36 -5.85
CA VAL A 133 -15.33 6.83 -6.00
C VAL A 133 -16.27 5.74 -6.52
N ARG A 134 -15.80 4.49 -6.55
CA ARG A 134 -16.57 3.32 -6.99
C ARG A 134 -16.65 2.24 -5.93
N TYR A 135 -15.56 1.94 -5.23
CA TYR A 135 -15.48 0.84 -4.26
C TYR A 135 -15.30 1.40 -2.84
N PRO A 136 -16.22 1.10 -1.90
CA PRO A 136 -16.11 1.62 -0.54
C PRO A 136 -14.81 1.25 0.18
N VAL A 137 -14.22 0.08 -0.10
CA VAL A 137 -12.93 -0.32 0.49
C VAL A 137 -11.78 0.60 0.05
N VAL A 138 -11.78 1.01 -1.23
CA VAL A 138 -10.77 1.94 -1.78
C VAL A 138 -11.04 3.36 -1.27
N ASN A 139 -12.31 3.79 -1.22
CA ASN A 139 -12.68 5.08 -0.62
C ASN A 139 -12.18 5.21 0.83
N LYS A 140 -12.24 4.12 1.59
CA LYS A 140 -11.74 4.09 2.97
C LYS A 140 -10.21 4.17 3.01
N ALA A 141 -9.51 3.59 2.04
CA ALA A 141 -8.06 3.74 1.88
C ALA A 141 -7.69 5.21 1.57
N ASP A 142 -8.35 5.87 0.60
CA ASP A 142 -8.19 7.32 0.28
C ASP A 142 -8.32 8.17 1.56
N TYR A 143 -9.42 7.92 2.28
CA TYR A 143 -9.76 8.67 3.47
C TYR A 143 -8.68 8.53 4.56
N ILE A 144 -8.20 7.31 4.82
CA ILE A 144 -7.14 7.06 5.79
C ILE A 144 -5.82 7.68 5.33
N ALA A 145 -5.45 7.52 4.06
CA ALA A 145 -4.22 8.07 3.49
C ALA A 145 -4.18 9.59 3.66
N ARG A 146 -5.30 10.27 3.37
CA ARG A 146 -5.48 11.70 3.60
C ARG A 146 -5.35 12.09 5.08
N LEU A 147 -5.95 11.33 6.00
CA LEU A 147 -5.85 11.60 7.44
C LEU A 147 -4.42 11.43 7.96
N LEU A 148 -3.73 10.36 7.56
CA LEU A 148 -2.34 10.11 7.89
C LEU A 148 -1.44 11.23 7.37
N HIS A 149 -1.62 11.65 6.12
CA HIS A 149 -0.86 12.74 5.53
C HIS A 149 -1.07 14.07 6.28
N ASN A 150 -2.32 14.40 6.60
CA ASN A 150 -2.63 15.60 7.38
C ASN A 150 -2.03 15.56 8.79
N LYS A 151 -1.96 14.38 9.41
CA LYS A 151 -1.38 14.20 10.73
C LYS A 151 0.15 14.33 10.68
N TYR A 152 0.78 13.64 9.74
CA TYR A 152 2.23 13.70 9.51
C TYR A 152 2.75 15.13 9.23
N ASN A 153 1.96 15.94 8.52
CA ASN A 153 2.36 17.33 8.25
C ASN A 153 2.19 18.29 9.44
N LYS A 154 1.37 17.94 10.44
CA LYS A 154 1.04 18.81 11.58
C LYS A 154 1.80 18.43 12.84
N GLU A 155 1.97 17.14 13.05
CA GLU A 155 2.63 16.56 14.21
C GLU A 155 4.01 16.08 13.74
N SER A 156 5.08 16.46 14.45
CA SER A 156 6.43 15.99 14.14
C SER A 156 6.55 14.47 14.23
N ASP A 157 5.68 13.84 15.01
CA ASP A 157 5.68 12.42 15.29
C ASP A 157 4.30 11.81 15.14
N LEU A 158 4.23 10.65 14.47
CA LEU A 158 3.01 9.84 14.45
C LEU A 158 2.79 9.21 15.84
N PRO A 159 1.53 9.08 16.30
CA PRO A 159 1.20 8.34 17.51
C PRO A 159 1.83 6.96 17.53
N LYS A 160 2.28 6.51 18.71
CA LYS A 160 3.01 5.23 18.85
C LYS A 160 2.28 4.02 18.25
N TYR A 161 0.95 3.98 18.40
CA TYR A 161 0.13 2.89 17.88
C TYR A 161 0.15 2.79 16.34
N LEU A 162 0.47 3.88 15.63
CA LEU A 162 0.55 3.84 14.17
C LEU A 162 1.83 3.13 13.70
N PHE A 163 2.89 3.06 14.50
CA PHE A 163 4.10 2.31 14.11
C PHE A 163 3.83 0.82 13.93
N GLU A 164 2.86 0.26 14.67
CA GLU A 164 2.41 -1.13 14.50
C GLU A 164 1.63 -1.36 13.19
N LYS A 165 1.20 -0.27 12.54
CA LYS A 165 0.45 -0.29 11.27
C LYS A 165 1.33 0.02 10.06
N ILE A 166 2.58 0.42 10.27
CA ILE A 166 3.53 0.69 9.19
C ILE A 166 4.10 -0.62 8.66
N ILE A 167 4.12 -0.75 7.33
CA ILE A 167 4.98 -1.70 6.64
C ILE A 167 6.20 -0.93 6.13
N THR A 168 7.39 -1.47 6.35
CA THR A 168 8.66 -0.90 5.87
C THR A 168 9.24 -1.81 4.80
N PRO A 169 9.05 -1.52 3.51
CA PRO A 169 9.60 -2.33 2.43
C PRO A 169 11.13 -2.34 2.50
N ARG A 170 11.74 -3.51 2.37
CA ARG A 170 13.20 -3.64 2.24
C ARG A 170 13.56 -3.53 0.76
N LEU A 171 14.13 -2.40 0.35
CA LEU A 171 14.37 -2.11 -1.07
C LEU A 171 15.26 -3.17 -1.74
N GLU A 172 16.24 -3.71 -1.04
CA GLU A 172 17.09 -4.80 -1.49
C GLU A 172 16.31 -6.01 -2.04
N ASP A 173 15.14 -6.33 -1.50
CA ASP A 173 14.29 -7.45 -1.96
C ASP A 173 13.72 -7.23 -3.37
N TYR A 174 13.74 -5.99 -3.87
CA TYR A 174 13.10 -5.58 -5.13
C TYR A 174 14.08 -5.21 -6.21
N LEU A 175 15.27 -4.71 -5.84
CA LEU A 175 16.22 -4.16 -6.79
C LEU A 175 16.62 -5.18 -7.85
N GLU A 176 16.78 -6.45 -7.49
CA GLU A 176 17.17 -7.48 -8.45
C GLU A 176 16.08 -7.80 -9.48
N VAL A 177 14.82 -7.80 -9.03
CA VAL A 177 13.66 -8.23 -9.82
C VAL A 177 13.08 -7.08 -10.65
N ILE A 178 13.15 -5.86 -10.12
CA ILE A 178 12.46 -4.70 -10.70
C ILE A 178 13.43 -3.77 -11.47
N SER A 179 14.71 -3.65 -11.04
CA SER A 179 15.67 -2.83 -11.77
C SER A 179 16.23 -3.57 -12.99
N GLU A 180 15.67 -3.24 -14.17
CA GLU A 180 16.26 -3.61 -15.46
C GLU A 180 17.53 -2.78 -15.77
N SER A 181 17.80 -1.72 -15.00
CA SER A 181 18.99 -0.86 -15.14
C SER A 181 20.25 -1.54 -14.57
N LYS A 182 20.91 -2.34 -15.40
CA LYS A 182 22.18 -3.02 -15.08
C LYS A 182 23.33 -2.09 -14.63
N ASN A 183 23.27 -0.78 -14.89
CA ASN A 183 24.40 0.13 -14.70
C ASN A 183 24.50 0.81 -13.32
N GLU A 184 23.48 0.74 -12.46
CA GLU A 184 23.53 1.38 -11.11
C GLU A 184 23.76 0.40 -9.96
N LYS A 185 23.67 -0.91 -10.21
CA LYS A 185 23.78 -1.99 -9.21
C LYS A 185 25.10 -1.98 -8.42
N GLN A 186 26.20 -1.45 -8.98
CA GLN A 186 27.52 -1.47 -8.33
C GLN A 186 27.74 -0.36 -7.29
N LYS A 187 26.95 0.72 -7.29
CA LYS A 187 27.11 1.82 -6.32
C LYS A 187 26.34 1.60 -5.00
N LEU A 188 25.32 0.75 -5.03
CA LEU A 188 24.38 0.54 -3.91
C LEU A 188 24.97 -0.22 -2.71
N PHE A 189 25.90 -1.16 -2.93
CA PHE A 189 26.39 -2.05 -1.86
C PHE A 189 27.54 -1.48 -1.01
N ARG A 190 27.86 -0.19 -1.13
CA ARG A 190 29.01 0.41 -0.42
C ARG A 190 28.66 1.33 0.75
N LYS A 191 27.38 1.59 1.04
CA LYS A 191 27.01 2.40 2.21
C LYS A 191 25.98 1.64 3.06
N PRO A 192 26.33 1.23 4.30
CA PRO A 192 25.34 0.69 5.22
C PRO A 192 24.29 1.77 5.51
N TYR A 193 23.03 1.46 5.22
CA TYR A 193 21.91 2.27 5.67
C TYR A 193 21.83 2.16 7.19
N HIS A 194 22.43 3.12 7.88
CA HIS A 194 22.01 3.40 9.25
C HIS A 194 20.59 3.95 9.15
N LEU A 195 19.62 3.07 9.46
CA LEU A 195 18.28 3.45 9.86
C LEU A 195 18.38 4.71 10.73
N ILE A 196 17.47 5.64 10.44
CA ILE A 196 17.21 6.85 11.20
C ILE A 196 17.05 6.42 12.67
N ASN A 197 18.14 6.44 13.41
CA ASN A 197 18.12 6.48 14.85
C ASN A 197 17.51 7.83 15.15
N GLY A 198 16.20 7.82 15.43
CA GLY A 198 15.52 8.95 16.05
C GLY A 198 16.39 9.42 17.20
N LYS A 199 16.90 10.65 17.08
CA LYS A 199 17.47 11.35 18.22
C LYS A 199 16.36 11.39 19.27
N ARG A 200 16.64 10.74 20.41
CA ARG A 200 15.88 10.88 21.64
C ARG A 200 15.94 12.31 22.16
#